data_AF-A0A671U3F8-F1
#
_entry.id   AF-A0A671U3F8-F1
#
_cell.length_a   1.000
_cell.length_b   1.000
_cell.length_c   1.000
_cell.angle_alpha   90.00
_cell.angle_beta   90.00
_cell.angle_gamma   90.00
#
_symmetry.space_group_name_H-M   'P 1'
#
loop_
_entity.id
_entity.type
_entity.pdbx_description
1 polymer ?
#
loop_
_entity_poly.entity_id
_entity_poly.type
_entity_poly.pdbx_seq_one_letter_code
_entity_poly.pdbx_strand_id
1 'polypeptide(L)'
;MRRVFFFRCVQNKQHVHDLFEKIGVLEIEIPEISEDCLYLNIYTPANRAPNATLPVMVWIHGGGFAMGSASMFDGSPLAAYQDMVVVLIQYRLGALSFLR
;
A
#
# COMPACT_ATOMS: atom_id res chain seq x y z
N MET A 1 13.67 -7.03 6.62
CA MET A 1 12.43 -6.51 6.02
C MET A 1 12.79 -5.35 5.11
N ARG A 2 12.67 -5.49 3.78
CA ARG A 2 12.91 -4.35 2.87
C ARG A 2 11.65 -3.48 2.87
N ARG A 3 11.58 -2.49 3.76
CA ARG A 3 10.56 -1.43 3.70
C ARG A 3 11.00 -0.45 2.61
N VAL A 4 10.27 -0.44 1.50
CA VAL A 4 10.49 0.44 0.36
C VAL A 4 9.37 1.48 0.44
N PHE A 5 9.54 2.52 1.26
CA PHE A 5 8.63 3.68 1.24
C PHE A 5 8.95 4.54 0.01
N PHE A 6 8.29 4.23 -1.10
CA PHE A 6 8.47 4.93 -2.37
C PHE A 6 7.08 5.41 -2.82
N PHE A 7 6.85 6.71 -2.71
CA PHE A 7 5.77 7.53 -3.30
C PHE A 7 4.34 6.98 -3.48
N ARG A 8 3.35 7.77 -3.08
CA ARG A 8 1.95 7.55 -3.50
C ARG A 8 1.74 7.99 -4.94
N CYS A 9 0.83 7.32 -5.64
CA CYS A 9 0.40 7.78 -6.96
C CYS A 9 -0.31 9.14 -6.88
N VAL A 10 -0.20 9.90 -7.97
CA VAL A 10 -0.88 11.19 -8.16
C VAL A 10 -2.36 11.08 -7.85
N GLN A 11 -2.80 11.84 -6.84
CA GLN A 11 -4.15 11.91 -6.32
C GLN A 11 -4.40 13.28 -5.67
N ASN A 12 -5.66 13.67 -5.49
CA ASN A 12 -6.01 14.99 -4.96
C ASN A 12 -5.60 15.11 -3.47
N LYS A 13 -4.63 16.00 -3.17
CA LYS A 13 -4.12 16.22 -1.80
C LYS A 13 -5.16 16.83 -0.85
N GLN A 14 -5.93 17.81 -1.31
CA GLN A 14 -6.97 18.47 -0.49
C GLN A 14 -8.02 17.47 0.00
N HIS A 15 -8.50 16.58 -0.87
CA HIS A 15 -9.54 15.63 -0.48
C HIS A 15 -9.06 14.60 0.56
N VAL A 16 -7.77 14.26 0.51
CA VAL A 16 -7.13 13.33 1.45
C VAL A 16 -6.88 14.03 2.79
N HIS A 17 -6.38 15.26 2.79
CA HIS A 17 -6.22 16.05 4.02
C HIS A 17 -7.57 16.35 4.70
N ASP A 18 -8.58 16.78 3.95
CA ASP A 18 -9.93 17.06 4.48
C ASP A 18 -10.59 15.80 5.06
N LEU A 19 -10.35 14.64 4.43
CA LEU A 19 -10.83 13.36 4.95
C LEU A 19 -10.12 13.01 6.26
N PHE A 20 -8.77 13.09 6.29
CA PHE A 20 -7.96 12.77 7.47
C PHE A 20 -8.24 13.68 8.67
N GLU A 21 -8.47 14.97 8.42
CA GLU A 21 -8.84 15.95 9.44
C GLU A 21 -10.24 15.66 10.01
N LYS A 22 -11.20 15.30 9.16
CA LYS A 22 -12.56 14.95 9.60
C LYS A 22 -12.64 13.63 10.38
N ILE A 23 -11.70 12.72 10.19
CA ILE A 23 -11.62 11.45 10.96
C ILE A 23 -10.69 11.54 12.17
N GLY A 24 -10.12 12.71 12.47
CA GLY A 24 -9.37 12.99 13.71
C GLY A 24 -8.02 12.28 13.83
N VAL A 25 -7.41 11.84 12.71
CA VAL A 25 -6.13 11.13 12.72
C VAL A 25 -5.00 12.14 12.54
N LEU A 26 -4.38 12.54 13.65
CA LEU A 26 -3.28 13.50 13.69
C LEU A 26 -1.94 12.78 13.45
N GLU A 27 -1.24 13.21 12.41
CA GLU A 27 0.14 12.84 12.03
C GLU A 27 0.36 11.40 11.56
N ILE A 28 -0.08 11.14 10.33
CA ILE A 28 0.52 10.09 9.50
C ILE A 28 1.64 10.75 8.70
N GLU A 29 2.85 10.21 8.73
CA GLU A 29 3.91 10.59 7.78
C GLU A 29 3.46 10.17 6.38
N ILE A 30 2.79 11.09 5.70
CA ILE A 30 2.17 10.91 4.39
C ILE A 30 3.31 10.87 3.35
N PRO A 31 3.58 9.71 2.68
CA PRO A 31 4.62 9.67 1.66
C PRO A 31 4.39 10.72 0.56
N GLU A 32 5.45 11.20 -0.07
CA GLU A 32 5.32 12.14 -1.18
C GLU A 32 4.53 11.56 -2.35
N ILE A 33 4.01 12.43 -3.20
CA ILE A 33 3.24 12.04 -4.39
C ILE A 33 4.16 12.07 -5.60
N SER A 34 4.16 11.02 -6.40
CA SER A 34 4.90 10.92 -7.67
C SER A 34 4.10 10.15 -8.73
N GLU A 35 4.39 10.39 -10.01
CA GLU A 35 3.98 9.50 -11.09
C GLU A 35 4.80 8.20 -11.12
N ASP A 36 6.03 8.26 -10.61
CA ASP A 36 6.83 7.08 -10.30
C ASP A 36 6.37 6.50 -8.95
N CYS A 37 5.25 5.78 -9.00
CA CYS A 37 4.57 5.24 -7.83
C CYS A 37 4.26 3.74 -7.93
N LEU A 38 4.67 3.07 -9.00
CA LEU A 38 4.33 1.66 -9.29
C LEU A 38 5.23 0.70 -8.51
N TYR A 39 5.13 0.77 -7.19
CA TYR A 39 5.86 -0.04 -6.25
C TYR A 39 4.93 -1.01 -5.50
N LEU A 40 5.52 -2.02 -4.88
CA LEU A 40 4.80 -2.99 -4.06
C LEU A 40 5.59 -3.35 -2.81
N ASN A 41 4.88 -3.58 -1.71
CA ASN A 41 5.45 -4.02 -0.45
C ASN A 41 5.25 -5.52 -0.27
N ILE A 42 6.33 -6.23 0.07
CA ILE A 42 6.30 -7.68 0.31
C ILE A 42 6.61 -7.95 1.79
N TYR A 43 5.70 -8.66 2.45
CA TYR A 43 5.85 -9.13 3.81
C TYR A 43 5.95 -10.66 3.79
N THR A 44 7.02 -11.16 4.38
CA THR A 44 7.30 -12.60 4.48
C THR A 44 7.51 -12.97 5.95
N PRO A 45 7.05 -14.14 6.41
CA PRO A 45 7.32 -14.62 7.75
C PRO A 45 8.83 -14.83 7.95
N ALA A 46 9.32 -14.60 9.18
CA ALA A 46 10.75 -14.64 9.49
C ALA A 46 11.32 -16.07 9.50
N ASN A 47 10.53 -17.05 9.96
CA ASN A 47 10.97 -18.43 10.16
C ASN A 47 10.41 -19.35 9.08
N ARG A 48 10.91 -19.19 7.86
CA ARG A 48 10.57 -20.01 6.70
C ARG A 48 11.58 -21.16 6.54
N ALA A 49 11.12 -22.39 6.33
CA ALA A 49 12.01 -23.46 5.86
C ALA A 49 12.55 -23.13 4.45
N PRO A 50 13.80 -23.46 4.08
CA PRO A 50 14.44 -23.01 2.84
C PRO A 50 13.59 -23.21 1.57
N ASN A 51 12.79 -24.28 1.53
CA ASN A 51 11.94 -24.68 0.40
C ASN A 51 10.44 -24.66 0.71
N ALA A 52 10.01 -23.91 1.74
CA ALA A 52 8.58 -23.81 2.05
C ALA A 52 7.82 -23.09 0.92
N THR A 53 6.77 -23.72 0.43
CA THR A 53 5.76 -23.11 -0.46
C THR A 53 4.68 -22.49 0.41
N LEU A 54 4.68 -21.16 0.49
CA LEU A 54 3.71 -20.40 1.29
C LEU A 54 2.60 -19.85 0.37
N PRO A 55 1.35 -19.77 0.85
CA PRO A 55 0.30 -19.05 0.13
C PRO A 55 0.66 -17.58 -0.01
N VAL A 56 0.22 -16.97 -1.12
CA VAL A 56 0.46 -15.55 -1.42
C VAL A 56 -0.88 -14.83 -1.46
N MET A 57 -1.04 -13.83 -0.61
CA MET A 57 -2.14 -12.88 -0.67
C MET A 57 -1.67 -11.61 -1.37
N VAL A 58 -2.40 -11.18 -2.40
CA VAL A 58 -2.21 -9.87 -3.04
C VAL A 58 -3.34 -8.94 -2.62
N TRP A 59 -3.00 -7.82 -2.00
CA TRP A 59 -3.92 -6.79 -1.55
C TRP A 59 -3.93 -5.61 -2.50
N ILE A 60 -5.14 -5.24 -2.94
CA ILE A 60 -5.41 -4.07 -3.76
C ILE A 60 -6.18 -3.09 -2.87
N HIS A 61 -5.59 -1.93 -2.62
CA HIS A 61 -6.26 -0.93 -1.79
C HIS A 61 -7.53 -0.40 -2.48
N GLY A 62 -8.50 0.04 -1.67
CA GLY A 62 -9.72 0.68 -2.17
C GLY A 62 -9.50 2.15 -2.54
N GLY A 63 -10.55 2.95 -2.38
CA GLY A 63 -10.53 4.40 -2.66
C GLY A 63 -11.09 4.79 -4.03
N GLY A 64 -11.99 3.95 -4.57
CA GLY A 64 -12.81 4.29 -5.75
C GLY A 64 -12.01 4.61 -7.01
N PHE A 65 -10.81 4.05 -7.13
CA PHE A 65 -9.85 4.35 -8.21
C PHE A 65 -9.34 5.80 -8.27
N ALA A 66 -9.65 6.63 -7.28
CA ALA A 66 -9.30 8.05 -7.26
C ALA A 66 -8.28 8.42 -6.16
N MET A 67 -8.24 7.66 -5.07
CA MET A 67 -7.35 7.89 -3.93
C MET A 67 -6.92 6.57 -3.29
N GLY A 68 -5.89 6.62 -2.44
CA GLY A 68 -5.39 5.47 -1.67
C GLY A 68 -3.90 5.21 -1.85
N SER A 69 -3.39 4.26 -1.06
CA SER A 69 -2.02 3.76 -1.12
C SER A 69 -1.85 2.45 -0.36
N ALA A 70 -1.03 1.56 -0.90
CA ALA A 70 -0.50 0.36 -0.27
C ALA A 70 0.24 0.68 1.04
N SER A 71 0.86 1.86 1.14
CA SER A 71 1.55 2.31 2.36
C SER A 71 0.62 2.57 3.55
N MET A 72 -0.70 2.59 3.34
CA MET A 72 -1.68 2.75 4.43
C MET A 72 -1.87 1.47 5.24
N PHE A 73 -1.35 0.34 4.75
CA PHE A 73 -1.56 -0.97 5.37
C PHE A 73 -0.22 -1.59 5.78
N ASP A 74 -0.18 -2.24 6.93
CA ASP A 74 0.95 -3.05 7.37
C ASP A 74 0.60 -4.55 7.25
N GLY A 75 1.25 -5.25 6.32
CA GLY A 75 1.08 -6.68 6.12
C GLY A 75 1.85 -7.55 7.13
N SER A 76 2.68 -6.97 7.99
CA SER A 76 3.56 -7.71 8.91
C SER A 76 2.81 -8.65 9.87
N PRO A 77 1.73 -8.21 10.56
CA PRO A 77 1.01 -9.09 11.47
C PRO A 77 0.39 -10.28 10.74
N LEU A 78 -0.19 -10.03 9.56
CA LEU A 78 -0.87 -11.08 8.80
C LEU A 78 0.12 -12.11 8.24
N ALA A 79 1.26 -11.64 7.71
CA ALA A 79 2.33 -12.52 7.26
C ALA A 79 2.88 -13.41 8.38
N ALA A 80 2.99 -12.87 9.60
CA ALA A 80 3.50 -13.59 10.76
C ALA A 80 2.48 -14.58 11.36
N TYR A 81 1.22 -14.15 11.57
CA TYR A 81 0.23 -14.98 12.25
C TYR A 81 -0.37 -16.09 11.38
N GLN A 82 -0.40 -15.89 10.06
CA GLN A 82 -1.00 -16.84 9.13
C GLN A 82 0.03 -17.59 8.26
N ASP A 83 1.32 -17.41 8.56
CA ASP A 83 2.45 -18.01 7.84
C ASP A 83 2.29 -17.90 6.31
N MET A 84 2.12 -16.67 5.83
CA MET A 84 1.84 -16.38 4.42
C MET A 84 2.66 -15.21 3.90
N VAL A 85 2.80 -15.12 2.57
CA VAL A 85 3.36 -13.94 1.92
C VAL A 85 2.24 -12.96 1.65
N VAL A 86 2.39 -11.73 2.14
CA VAL A 86 1.43 -10.64 1.87
C VAL A 86 2.09 -9.63 0.94
N VAL A 87 1.43 -9.32 -0.17
CA VAL A 87 1.89 -8.37 -1.17
C VAL A 87 0.89 -7.24 -1.27
N LEU A 88 1.32 -6.00 -0.98
CA LEU A 88 0.49 -4.81 -1.11
C LEU A 88 0.93 -4.06 -2.36
N ILE A 89 0.05 -3.84 -3.33
CA ILE A 89 0.41 -3.24 -4.61
C ILE A 89 -0.09 -1.80 -4.76
N GLN A 90 0.69 -0.98 -5.47
CA GLN A 90 0.26 0.32 -5.98
C GLN A 90 -0.24 0.21 -7.41
N TYR A 91 -1.23 1.04 -7.74
CA TYR A 91 -1.72 1.22 -9.10
C TYR A 91 -2.03 2.70 -9.36
N ARG A 92 -1.94 3.13 -10.62
CA ARG A 92 -2.25 4.52 -11.01
C ARG A 92 -3.71 4.84 -10.72
N LEU A 93 -3.98 6.09 -10.36
CA LEU A 93 -5.29 6.57 -9.94
C LEU A 93 -5.82 7.67 -10.87
N GLY A 94 -7.13 7.83 -10.90
CA GLY A 94 -7.83 8.87 -11.65
C GLY A 94 -7.51 8.86 -13.15
N ALA A 95 -7.44 10.05 -13.73
CA ALA A 95 -7.21 10.28 -15.15
C ALA A 95 -5.98 9.55 -15.71
N LEU A 96 -4.89 9.49 -14.94
CA LEU A 96 -3.62 8.85 -15.35
C LEU A 96 -3.71 7.33 -15.51
N SER A 97 -4.84 6.72 -15.13
CA SER A 97 -5.06 5.28 -15.20
C SER A 97 -6.13 4.87 -16.23
N PHE A 98 -7.11 5.75 -16.50
CA PHE A 98 -8.31 5.38 -17.27
C PHE A 98 -8.61 6.26 -18.48
N LEU A 99 -7.84 7.33 -18.74
CA LEU A 99 -7.97 8.09 -19.98
C LEU A 99 -7.30 7.34 -21.13
N ARG A 100 -8.01 7.22 -22.25
CA ARG A 100 -7.51 6.71 -23.52
C ARG A 100 -7.14 7.84 -24.46
#